data_AF-A0A1H6N1B9-F1
#
_entry.id   AF-A0A1H6N1B9-F1
#
_cell.length_a   1.000
_cell.length_b   1.000
_cell.length_c   1.000
_cell.angle_alpha   90.00
_cell.angle_beta   90.00
_cell.angle_gamma   90.00
#
_symmetry.space_group_name_H-M   'P 1'
#
loop_
_entity.id
_entity.type
_entity.pdbx_description
1 polymer ?
#
loop_
_entity_poly.entity_id
_entity_poly.type
_entity_poly.pdbx_seq_one_letter_code
_entity_poly.pdbx_strand_id
1 'polypeptide(L)'
;MVHRVLTENCNSVVLGFIFNSPTISMDGKGRATDNICIERFWISAKCERIYLNEYQSIRELMTDVDDYIEFYNHRRFHETLAYKKPMDVYQESIKLNQEKARALKEFYIINFKNVVRGFGVMYFLVKITTK
;
A
#
# COMPACT_ATOMS: atom_id res chain seq x y z
N MET A 1 4.25 -24.88 -13.57
CA MET A 1 3.76 -25.31 -12.23
C MET A 1 4.20 -24.35 -11.14
N VAL A 2 5.51 -24.05 -11.03
CA VAL A 2 6.05 -23.02 -10.11
C VAL A 2 5.35 -21.66 -10.25
N HIS A 3 5.16 -21.17 -11.48
CA HIS A 3 4.49 -19.89 -11.73
C HIS A 3 3.03 -19.79 -11.22
N ARG A 4 2.34 -20.92 -11.01
CA ARG A 4 0.94 -20.95 -10.54
C ARG A 4 0.84 -21.05 -9.00
N VAL A 5 1.77 -21.78 -8.37
CA VAL A 5 1.88 -21.85 -6.89
C VAL A 5 2.32 -20.50 -6.31
N LEU A 6 3.20 -19.78 -7.01
CA LEU A 6 3.72 -18.48 -6.58
C LEU A 6 2.69 -17.34 -6.69
N THR A 7 1.66 -17.46 -7.53
CA THR A 7 0.57 -16.47 -7.64
C THR A 7 -0.48 -16.60 -6.54
N GLU A 8 -0.64 -17.78 -5.94
CA GLU A 8 -1.70 -18.05 -4.95
C GLU A 8 -1.28 -17.70 -3.52
N ASN A 9 0.03 -17.61 -3.21
CA ASN A 9 0.56 -17.28 -1.88
C ASN A 9 0.93 -15.79 -1.70
N CYS A 10 0.49 -14.94 -2.64
CA CYS A 10 0.76 -13.51 -2.73
C CYS A 10 -0.02 -12.67 -1.69
N ASN A 11 0.05 -13.00 -0.40
CA ASN A 11 -0.57 -12.21 0.69
C ASN A 11 0.45 -11.56 1.63
N SER A 12 1.67 -11.33 1.15
CA SER A 12 2.67 -10.60 1.91
C SER A 12 2.80 -9.17 1.44
N VAL A 13 3.32 -8.34 2.34
CA VAL A 13 3.71 -6.91 2.25
C VAL A 13 4.21 -6.43 0.89
N VAL A 14 4.81 -7.30 0.07
CA VAL A 14 5.13 -7.01 -1.34
C VAL A 14 3.88 -6.57 -2.11
N LEU A 15 2.72 -7.22 -1.90
CA LEU A 15 1.44 -6.77 -2.45
C LEU A 15 0.92 -5.48 -1.84
N GLY A 16 1.15 -5.23 -0.55
CA GLY A 16 0.76 -3.97 0.10
C GLY A 16 1.51 -2.76 -0.48
N PHE A 17 2.78 -2.95 -0.84
CA PHE A 17 3.58 -1.95 -1.55
C PHE A 17 3.13 -1.72 -2.99
N ILE A 18 2.59 -2.76 -3.65
CA ILE A 18 2.17 -2.76 -5.06
C ILE A 18 0.72 -2.25 -5.22
N PHE A 19 -0.17 -2.56 -4.28
CA PHE A 19 -1.59 -2.24 -4.35
C PHE A 19 -1.97 -1.37 -3.14
N ASN A 20 -2.12 -0.06 -3.34
CA ASN A 20 -2.64 0.90 -2.34
C ASN A 20 -4.14 0.68 -1.99
N SER A 21 -4.62 -0.55 -2.07
CA SER A 21 -5.95 -1.08 -1.75
C SER A 21 -6.02 -2.47 -2.41
N PRO A 22 -6.55 -3.53 -1.75
CA PRO A 22 -6.80 -4.82 -2.41
C PRO A 22 -7.99 -4.75 -3.39
N THR A 23 -8.23 -3.60 -4.00
CA THR A 23 -8.96 -3.51 -5.26
C THR A 23 -8.00 -3.98 -6.33
N ILE A 24 -8.13 -5.25 -6.73
CA ILE A 24 -7.55 -5.77 -7.96
C ILE A 24 -7.98 -4.81 -9.07
N SER A 25 -7.09 -3.89 -9.45
CA SER A 25 -7.29 -2.95 -10.54
C SER A 25 -7.21 -3.76 -11.83
N MET A 26 -8.28 -4.47 -12.16
CA MET A 26 -8.47 -5.20 -13.42
C MET A 26 -8.77 -4.24 -14.57
N ASP A 27 -8.12 -3.07 -14.64
CA ASP A 27 -8.34 -2.10 -15.72
C ASP A 27 -7.94 -2.65 -17.11
N GLY A 28 -7.53 -3.92 -17.23
CA GLY A 28 -7.16 -4.62 -18.47
C GLY A 28 -5.90 -4.06 -19.14
N LYS A 29 -5.50 -2.85 -18.76
CA LYS A 29 -4.27 -2.17 -19.14
C LYS A 29 -3.23 -2.45 -18.08
N GLY A 30 -2.46 -3.52 -18.28
CA GLY A 30 -1.29 -3.81 -17.47
C GLY A 30 -0.35 -2.61 -17.48
N ARG A 31 -0.35 -1.83 -16.40
CA ARG A 31 0.60 -0.73 -16.22
C ARG A 31 1.95 -1.38 -15.95
N ALA A 32 2.88 -1.21 -16.89
CA ALA A 32 4.23 -1.78 -16.79
C ALA A 32 4.94 -1.37 -15.47
N THR A 33 4.59 -0.22 -14.90
CA THR A 33 5.12 0.28 -13.62
C THR A 33 4.66 -0.51 -12.40
N ASP A 34 3.45 -1.08 -12.43
CA ASP A 34 2.91 -1.82 -11.29
C ASP A 34 3.46 -3.25 -11.31
N ASN A 35 3.69 -3.77 -12.52
CA ASN A 35 4.28 -5.08 -12.77
C ASN A 35 5.80 -5.13 -12.54
N ILE A 36 6.53 -4.02 -12.77
CA ILE A 36 8.00 -4.04 -12.67
C ILE A 36 8.50 -4.37 -11.26
N CYS A 37 7.77 -3.97 -10.23
CA CYS A 37 8.14 -4.23 -8.83
C CYS A 37 8.02 -5.72 -8.50
N ILE A 38 6.90 -6.35 -8.87
CA ILE A 38 6.68 -7.78 -8.62
C ILE A 38 7.61 -8.65 -9.48
N GLU A 39 7.89 -8.24 -10.71
CA GLU A 39 8.83 -8.94 -11.60
C GLU A 39 10.25 -8.91 -11.02
N ARG A 40 10.72 -7.75 -10.57
CA ARG A 40 12.03 -7.62 -9.91
C ARG A 40 12.13 -8.47 -8.66
N PHE A 41 11.09 -8.48 -7.82
CA PHE A 41 11.03 -9.34 -6.64
C PHE A 41 11.19 -10.81 -7.02
N TRP A 42 10.42 -11.31 -8.00
CA TRP A 42 10.48 -12.70 -8.41
C TRP A 42 11.80 -13.09 -9.09
N ILE A 43 12.45 -12.17 -9.79
CA ILE A 43 13.79 -12.41 -10.33
C ILE A 43 14.79 -12.63 -9.19
N SER A 44 14.78 -11.77 -8.17
CA SER A 44 15.63 -11.95 -6.98
C SER A 44 15.34 -13.25 -6.23
N ALA A 45 14.05 -13.54 -5.95
CA ALA A 45 13.66 -14.76 -5.25
C ALA A 45 14.11 -16.04 -5.98
N LYS A 46 13.97 -16.05 -7.31
CA LYS A 46 14.40 -17.18 -8.14
C LYS A 46 15.90 -17.39 -8.10
N CYS A 47 16.67 -16.33 -8.32
CA CYS A 47 18.13 -16.43 -8.37
C CYS A 47 18.76 -16.71 -7.00
N GLU A 48 18.22 -16.13 -5.93
CA GLU A 48 18.83 -16.20 -4.59
C GLU A 48 18.39 -17.40 -3.76
N ARG A 49 17.25 -18.02 -4.07
CA ARG A 49 16.78 -19.23 -3.37
C ARG A 49 16.42 -20.35 -4.33
N ILE A 50 15.43 -20.13 -5.19
CA ILE A 50 14.76 -21.23 -5.92
C ILE A 50 15.73 -21.99 -6.84
N TYR A 51 16.66 -21.29 -7.50
CA TYR A 51 17.63 -21.93 -8.40
C TYR A 51 18.85 -22.52 -7.69
N LEU A 52 19.07 -22.18 -6.41
CA LEU A 52 20.20 -22.69 -5.63
C LEU A 52 19.81 -23.91 -4.77
N ASN A 53 18.52 -24.13 -4.56
CA ASN A 53 17.99 -25.17 -3.69
C ASN A 53 17.24 -26.24 -4.50
N GLU A 54 17.39 -27.51 -4.10
CA GLU A 54 16.55 -28.60 -4.55
C GLU A 54 15.45 -28.85 -3.52
N TYR A 55 14.18 -28.84 -3.96
CA TYR A 55 13.03 -29.06 -3.09
C TYR A 55 12.47 -30.45 -3.30
N GLN A 56 12.25 -31.20 -2.22
CA GLN A 56 11.67 -32.54 -2.28
C GLN A 56 10.14 -32.51 -2.33
N SER A 57 9.52 -31.40 -1.90
CA SER A 57 8.07 -31.24 -1.92
C SER A 57 7.63 -29.81 -2.20
N ILE A 58 6.38 -29.66 -2.68
CA ILE A 58 5.76 -28.35 -2.89
C ILE A 58 5.63 -27.58 -1.56
N ARG A 59 5.36 -28.27 -0.46
CA ARG A 59 5.23 -27.64 0.86
C ARG A 59 6.52 -26.98 1.31
N GLU A 60 7.64 -27.65 1.07
CA GLU A 60 8.98 -27.12 1.38
C GLU A 60 9.27 -25.85 0.57
N LEU A 61 8.97 -25.86 -0.73
CA LEU A 61 9.08 -24.68 -1.58
C LEU A 61 8.19 -23.52 -1.07
N MET A 62 6.96 -23.82 -0.64
CA MET A 62 6.05 -22.78 -0.10
C MET A 62 6.62 -22.16 1.17
N THR A 63 7.09 -22.97 2.12
CA THR A 63 7.71 -22.48 3.35
C THR A 63 8.96 -21.64 3.05
N ASP A 64 9.81 -22.09 2.12
CA ASP A 64 11.02 -21.35 1.73
C ASP A 64 10.70 -19.99 1.09
N VAL A 65 9.64 -19.94 0.28
CA VAL A 65 9.13 -18.70 -0.33
C VAL A 65 8.57 -17.75 0.74
N ASP A 66 7.81 -18.27 1.71
CA ASP A 66 7.27 -17.48 2.81
C ASP A 66 8.39 -16.89 3.69
N ASP A 67 9.41 -17.68 3.98
CA ASP A 67 10.61 -17.22 4.69
C ASP A 67 11.38 -16.15 3.90
N TYR A 68 11.50 -16.33 2.58
CA TYR A 68 12.16 -15.36 1.71
C TYR A 68 11.40 -14.03 1.67
N ILE A 69 10.08 -14.10 1.61
CA ILE A 69 9.19 -12.95 1.68
C ILE A 69 9.40 -12.16 2.98
N GLU A 70 9.42 -12.86 4.12
CA GLU A 70 9.63 -12.24 5.43
C GLU A 70 11.00 -11.56 5.49
N PHE A 71 12.04 -12.25 5.01
CA PHE A 71 13.38 -11.71 4.87
C PHE A 71 13.41 -10.45 3.99
N TYR A 72 12.78 -10.48 2.81
CA TYR A 72 12.75 -9.37 1.87
C TYR A 72 12.09 -8.14 2.48
N ASN A 73 10.95 -8.31 3.16
CA ASN A 73 10.17 -7.18 3.67
C ASN A 73 10.74 -6.56 4.95
N HIS A 74 11.30 -7.38 5.84
CA HIS A 74 11.66 -6.96 7.19
C HIS A 74 13.17 -6.90 7.45
N ARG A 75 14.00 -7.46 6.57
CA ARG A 75 15.45 -7.56 6.81
C ARG A 75 16.28 -7.00 5.65
N ARG A 76 15.81 -7.08 4.42
CA ARG A 76 16.55 -6.59 3.24
C ARG A 76 16.51 -5.07 3.14
N PHE A 77 17.68 -4.48 2.93
CA PHE A 77 17.83 -3.07 2.61
C PHE A 77 17.85 -2.86 1.10
N HIS A 78 17.20 -1.79 0.64
CA HIS A 78 17.14 -1.46 -0.79
C HIS A 78 17.72 -0.06 -1.03
N GLU A 79 18.66 0.05 -1.95
CA GLU A 79 19.28 1.33 -2.32
C GLU A 79 18.26 2.31 -2.89
N THR A 80 17.32 1.80 -3.70
CA THR A 80 16.19 2.57 -4.25
C THR A 80 15.25 3.12 -3.18
N LEU A 81 15.27 2.55 -1.97
CA LEU A 81 14.50 3.00 -0.82
C LEU A 81 15.38 3.75 0.20
N ALA A 82 16.50 4.33 -0.24
CA ALA A 82 17.47 5.01 0.61
C ALA A 82 17.97 4.13 1.77
N TYR A 83 18.26 2.86 1.47
CA TYR A 83 18.67 1.84 2.45
C TYR A 83 17.66 1.64 3.59
N LYS A 84 16.36 1.81 3.31
CA LYS A 84 15.28 1.40 4.20
C LYS A 84 14.76 0.01 3.82
N LYS A 85 14.04 -0.61 4.75
CA LYS A 85 13.32 -1.86 4.52
C LYS A 85 11.98 -1.58 3.86
N PRO A 86 11.49 -2.47 2.97
CA PRO A 86 10.20 -2.28 2.32
C PRO A 86 9.05 -2.10 3.31
N MET A 87 9.01 -2.89 4.40
CA MET A 87 7.95 -2.73 5.40
C MET A 87 7.95 -1.35 6.08
N ASP A 88 9.13 -0.79 6.36
CA ASP A 88 9.22 0.51 7.05
C ASP A 88 8.65 1.63 6.18
N VAL A 89 8.99 1.62 4.89
CA VAL A 89 8.48 2.61 3.92
C VAL A 89 6.97 2.45 3.73
N TYR A 90 6.47 1.21 3.71
CA TYR A 90 5.03 0.95 3.65
C TYR A 90 4.31 1.53 4.86
N GLN A 91 4.80 1.25 6.06
CA GLN A 91 4.22 1.73 7.30
C GLN A 91 4.23 3.26 7.41
N GLU A 92 5.29 3.90 6.91
CA GLU A 92 5.40 5.35 6.81
C GLU A 92 4.35 5.92 5.83
N SER A 93 4.15 5.29 4.67
CA SER A 93 3.15 5.70 3.70
C SER A 93 1.71 5.64 4.23
N ILE A 94 1.37 4.58 5.00
CA ILE A 94 0.05 4.43 5.61
C ILE A 94 -0.21 5.54 6.63
N LYS A 95 0.78 5.85 7.48
CA LYS A 95 0.68 6.95 8.45
C LYS A 95 0.43 8.28 7.76
N LEU A 96 1.20 8.58 6.72
CA LEU A 96 1.06 9.80 5.93
C LEU A 96 -0.34 9.90 5.28
N ASN A 97 -0.86 8.79 4.74
CA ASN A 97 -2.19 8.76 4.14
C ASN A 97 -3.30 8.98 5.19
N GLN A 98 -3.15 8.42 6.38
CA GLN A 98 -4.08 8.65 7.49
C GLN A 98 -4.07 10.11 7.96
N GLU A 99 -2.88 10.72 8.08
CA GLU A 99 -2.74 12.13 8.45
C GLU A 99 -3.33 13.05 7.40
N LYS A 100 -3.07 12.80 6.10
CA LYS A 100 -3.71 13.52 5.00
C LYS A 100 -5.23 13.40 5.05
N ALA A 101 -5.76 12.21 5.30
CA ALA A 101 -7.21 12.01 5.43
C ALA A 101 -7.81 12.76 6.63
N ARG A 102 -7.09 12.82 7.77
CA ARG A 102 -7.51 13.65 8.92
C ARG A 102 -7.49 15.14 8.57
N ALA A 103 -6.42 15.62 7.96
CA ALA A 103 -6.29 17.02 7.56
C ALA A 103 -7.39 17.44 6.56
N LEU A 104 -7.71 16.59 5.58
CA LEU A 104 -8.82 16.81 4.65
C LEU A 104 -10.18 16.85 5.36
N LYS A 105 -10.41 15.94 6.32
CA LYS A 105 -11.62 15.94 7.15
C LYS A 105 -11.72 17.21 7.99
N GLU A 106 -10.63 17.63 8.64
CA GLU A 106 -10.59 18.86 9.44
C GLU A 106 -10.86 20.09 8.59
N PHE A 107 -10.22 20.20 7.42
CA PHE A 107 -10.47 21.28 6.47
C PHE A 107 -11.94 21.33 6.05
N TYR A 108 -12.55 20.19 5.70
CA TYR A 108 -13.95 20.13 5.34
C TYR A 108 -14.87 20.55 6.51
N ILE A 109 -14.59 20.06 7.72
CA ILE A 109 -15.35 20.42 8.92
C ILE A 109 -15.23 21.90 9.25
N ILE A 110 -14.04 22.49 9.15
CA ILE A 110 -13.80 23.92 9.38
C ILE A 110 -14.59 24.75 8.36
N ASN A 111 -14.49 24.42 7.08
CA ASN A 111 -15.25 25.11 6.03
C ASN A 111 -16.76 24.98 6.25
N PHE A 112 -17.26 23.78 6.56
CA PHE A 112 -18.67 23.57 6.87
C PHE A 112 -19.13 24.39 8.08
N LYS A 113 -18.36 24.40 9.18
CA LYS A 113 -18.65 25.22 10.36
C LYS A 113 -18.66 26.71 10.05
N ASN A 114 -17.75 27.19 9.20
CA ASN A 114 -17.70 28.59 8.78
C ASN A 114 -18.92 28.96 7.91
N VAL A 115 -19.34 28.08 7.00
CA VAL A 115 -20.57 28.26 6.21
C VAL A 115 -21.79 28.34 7.13
N VAL A 116 -21.97 27.38 8.04
CA VAL A 116 -23.11 27.36 8.97
C VAL A 116 -23.10 28.57 9.92
N ARG A 117 -21.94 29.00 10.42
CA ARG A 117 -21.83 30.26 11.17
C ARG A 117 -22.24 31.47 10.34
N GLY A 118 -21.80 31.56 9.09
CA GLY A 118 -22.18 32.64 8.18
C GLY A 118 -23.70 32.72 7.97
N PHE A 119 -24.37 31.57 7.79
CA PHE A 119 -25.83 31.51 7.71
C PHE A 119 -26.51 31.93 9.02
N GLY A 120 -25.99 31.51 10.18
CA GLY A 120 -26.53 31.91 11.48
C GLY A 120 -26.47 33.42 11.73
N VAL A 121 -25.36 34.06 11.34
CA VAL A 121 -25.20 35.53 11.45
C VAL A 121 -26.13 36.25 10.46
N MET A 122 -26.28 35.74 9.23
CA MET A 122 -27.22 36.32 8.26
C MET A 122 -28.67 36.22 8.74
N TYR A 123 -29.08 35.06 9.28
CA TYR A 123 -30.42 34.87 9.84
C TYR A 123 -30.68 35.78 11.04
N PHE A 124 -29.68 36.00 11.89
CA PHE A 124 -29.76 36.91 13.03
C PHE A 124 -29.88 38.39 12.59
N LEU A 125 -29.08 38.83 11.62
CA LEU A 125 -29.14 40.19 11.06
C LEU A 125 -30.49 40.46 10.38
N VAL A 126 -30.99 39.53 9.57
CA VAL A 126 -32.31 39.64 8.91
C VAL A 126 -33.44 39.76 9.93
N LYS A 127 -33.33 39.08 11.08
CA LYS A 127 -34.34 39.13 12.16
C LYS A 127 -34.29 40.43 12.98
N ILE A 128 -33.16 41.13 13.00
CA ILE A 128 -33.02 42.45 13.63
C ILE A 128 -33.55 43.56 12.71
N THR A 129 -33.37 43.44 11.39
CA THR A 129 -33.80 44.47 10.42
C THR A 129 -35.28 44.41 10.05
N THR A 130 -36.01 43.37 10.47
CA THR A 130 -37.44 43.15 10.18
C THR A 130 -38.35 43.37 11.40
N LYS A 131 -37.82 43.93 12.49
CA LYS A 131 -38.58 44.52 13.61
C LYS A 131 -38.46 46.04 13.57
#